data_AF-A0A2N1W165-F1
#
_entry.id   AF-A0A2N1W165-F1
#
_cell.length_a   1.000
_cell.length_b   1.000
_cell.length_c   1.000
_cell.angle_alpha   90.00
_cell.angle_beta   90.00
_cell.angle_gamma   90.00
#
_symmetry.space_group_name_H-M   'P 1'
#
loop_
_entity.id
_entity.type
_entity.pdbx_description
1 polymer ?
#
loop_
_entity_poly.entity_id
_entity_poly.type
_entity_poly.pdbx_seq_one_letter_code
_entity_poly.pdbx_strand_id
1 'polypeptide(L)'
;MLLEEIKNIKSDEAESKKFGITIGIVSILVAFVLFYFGKESYQIFSIIGGLLIIGGIVFPNLLKPIQKLWMTLAVILGFVMSRVILLILFYFVVTPIGLLAKISGKDFLDLKLKKDQKSYWLTRETKEYLKIDTERQF
;
A
#
# COMPACT_ATOMS: atom_id res chain seq x y z
N MET A 1 0.09 -3.33 16.32
CA MET A 1 -0.13 -3.41 14.86
C MET A 1 1.06 -4.05 14.12
N LEU A 2 2.16 -3.35 13.81
CA LEU A 2 3.27 -3.96 13.03
C LEU A 2 4.00 -5.11 13.72
N LEU A 3 4.25 -4.99 15.03
CA LEU A 3 4.88 -6.06 15.81
C LEU A 3 3.99 -7.30 15.93
N GLU A 4 2.67 -7.14 15.86
CA GLU A 4 1.71 -8.26 15.84
C GLU A 4 1.71 -8.95 14.48
N GLU A 5 1.75 -8.19 13.38
CA GLU A 5 1.92 -8.75 12.03
C GLU A 5 3.22 -9.55 11.92
N ILE A 6 4.35 -9.02 12.40
CA ILE A 6 5.64 -9.71 12.39
C ILE A 6 5.61 -10.97 13.27
N LYS A 7 4.96 -10.91 14.43
CA LYS A 7 4.80 -12.07 15.33
C LYS A 7 3.87 -13.13 14.74
N ASN A 8 2.89 -12.73 13.94
CA ASN A 8 1.93 -13.61 13.27
C ASN A 8 2.43 -14.15 11.92
N ILE A 9 3.65 -13.82 11.48
CA ILE A 9 4.28 -14.46 10.32
C ILE A 9 4.41 -15.95 10.62
N LYS A 10 3.47 -16.75 10.10
CA LYS A 10 3.59 -18.19 10.08
C LYS A 10 4.88 -18.50 9.32
N SER A 11 5.75 -19.28 9.94
CA SER A 11 7.03 -19.70 9.33
C SER A 11 7.02 -21.22 9.24
N ASP A 12 5.91 -21.74 8.72
CA ASP A 12 5.70 -23.17 8.54
C ASP A 12 6.52 -23.66 7.34
N GLU A 13 6.88 -24.95 7.33
CA GLU A 13 7.71 -25.55 6.28
C GLU A 13 7.09 -25.40 4.88
N ALA A 14 5.75 -25.42 4.81
CA ALA A 14 5.02 -25.18 3.57
C ALA A 14 5.22 -23.75 3.04
N GLU A 15 5.33 -22.75 3.91
CA GLU A 15 5.53 -21.36 3.52
C GLU A 15 6.97 -21.11 3.08
N SER A 16 7.96 -21.73 3.73
CA SER A 16 9.36 -21.65 3.30
C SER A 16 9.58 -22.32 1.93
N LYS A 17 8.88 -23.44 1.67
CA LYS A 17 8.86 -24.08 0.33
C LYS A 17 8.29 -23.14 -0.73
N LYS A 18 7.11 -22.56 -0.47
CA LYS A 18 6.46 -21.61 -1.38
C LYS A 18 7.35 -20.40 -1.66
N PHE A 19 7.98 -19.83 -0.63
CA PHE A 19 8.91 -18.71 -0.76
C PHE A 19 10.07 -19.03 -1.72
N GLY A 20 10.77 -20.15 -1.50
CA GLY A 20 11.89 -20.57 -2.35
C GLY A 20 11.46 -20.82 -3.80
N ILE A 21 10.31 -21.46 -4.00
CA ILE A 21 9.76 -21.71 -5.35
C ILE A 21 9.37 -20.39 -6.04
N THR A 22 8.63 -19.51 -5.37
CA THR A 22 8.17 -18.25 -5.96
C THR A 22 9.34 -17.35 -6.33
N ILE A 23 10.30 -17.13 -5.42
CA ILE A 23 11.48 -16.29 -5.72
C ILE A 23 12.37 -16.95 -6.77
N GLY A 24 12.51 -18.28 -6.72
CA GLY A 24 13.26 -19.02 -7.73
C GLY A 24 12.67 -18.87 -9.14
N ILE A 25 11.34 -19.02 -9.29
CA ILE A 25 10.64 -18.82 -10.56
C ILE A 25 10.81 -17.38 -11.05
N VAL A 26 10.61 -16.39 -10.17
CA VAL A 26 10.81 -14.97 -10.54
C VAL A 26 12.24 -14.72 -10.98
N SER A 27 13.23 -15.30 -10.30
CA SER A 27 14.65 -15.16 -10.67
C SER A 27 14.96 -15.80 -12.02
N ILE A 28 14.35 -16.95 -12.34
CA ILE A 28 14.47 -17.59 -13.66
C ILE A 28 13.81 -16.76 -14.75
N LEU A 29 12.64 -16.18 -14.50
CA LEU A 29 11.98 -15.28 -15.45
C LEU A 29 12.84 -14.04 -15.73
N VAL A 30 13.42 -13.45 -14.68
CA VAL A 30 14.36 -12.33 -14.83
C VAL A 30 15.60 -12.76 -15.61
N ALA A 31 16.16 -13.94 -15.34
CA ALA A 31 17.27 -14.49 -16.10
C ALA A 31 16.92 -14.68 -17.59
N PHE A 32 15.72 -15.17 -17.89
CA PHE A 32 15.24 -15.34 -19.26
C PHE A 32 15.11 -13.99 -19.99
N VAL A 33 14.58 -12.96 -19.31
CA VAL A 33 14.52 -11.60 -19.85
C VAL A 33 15.92 -11.04 -20.09
N LEU A 34 16.84 -11.17 -19.13
CA LEU A 34 18.23 -10.71 -19.27
C LEU A 34 18.99 -11.43 -20.40
N PHE A 35 18.70 -12.71 -20.60
CA PHE A 35 19.21 -13.49 -21.72
C PHE A 35 18.70 -12.94 -23.06
N TYR A 36 17.41 -12.59 -23.15
CA TYR A 36 16.84 -11.95 -24.34
C TYR A 36 17.48 -10.59 -24.64
N PHE A 37 17.90 -9.85 -23.62
CA PHE A 37 18.64 -8.59 -23.74
C PHE A 37 20.17 -8.77 -23.91
N GLY A 38 20.69 -10.00 -24.02
CA GLY A 38 22.11 -10.28 -24.26
C GLY A 38 23.03 -9.88 -23.10
N LYS A 39 22.51 -9.81 -21.86
CA LYS A 39 23.30 -9.44 -20.67
C LYS A 39 23.92 -10.68 -20.03
N GLU A 40 25.24 -10.69 -19.85
CA GLU A 40 26.00 -11.75 -19.16
C GLU A 40 25.50 -12.06 -17.74
N SER A 41 24.83 -11.09 -17.09
CA SER A 41 24.25 -11.29 -15.75
C SER A 41 23.17 -12.38 -15.69
N TYR A 42 22.65 -12.88 -16.82
CA TYR A 42 21.64 -13.95 -16.84
C TYR A 42 22.11 -15.22 -16.13
N GLN A 43 23.40 -15.57 -16.22
CA GLN A 43 23.95 -16.78 -15.62
C GLN A 43 23.83 -16.75 -14.09
N ILE A 44 24.12 -15.60 -13.50
CA ILE A 44 24.06 -15.39 -12.05
C ILE A 44 22.63 -15.56 -11.55
N PHE A 45 21.65 -14.94 -12.21
CA PHE A 45 20.24 -15.06 -11.84
C PHE A 45 19.68 -16.46 -12.06
N SER A 46 20.13 -17.17 -13.10
CA SER A 46 19.73 -18.56 -13.35
C SER A 46 20.27 -19.52 -12.28
N ILE A 47 21.55 -19.38 -11.91
CA ILE A 47 22.17 -20.18 -10.84
C ILE A 47 21.49 -19.90 -9.50
N ILE A 48 21.28 -18.64 -9.14
CA ILE A 48 20.60 -18.25 -7.90
C ILE A 48 19.16 -18.78 -7.88
N GLY A 49 18.43 -18.65 -8.99
CA GLY A 49 17.07 -19.15 -9.12
C GLY A 49 16.98 -20.66 -8.95
N GLY A 50 17.87 -21.41 -9.61
CA GLY A 50 17.96 -22.87 -9.46
C GLY A 50 18.32 -23.30 -8.04
N LEU A 51 19.29 -22.63 -7.42
CA LEU A 51 19.71 -22.90 -6.05
C LEU A 51 18.58 -22.65 -5.04
N LEU A 52 17.78 -21.60 -5.24
CA LEU A 52 16.63 -21.29 -4.39
C LEU A 52 15.48 -22.28 -4.54
N ILE A 53 15.22 -22.78 -5.75
CA ILE A 53 14.21 -23.82 -5.97
C ILE A 53 14.64 -25.14 -5.31
N ILE A 54 15.89 -25.55 -5.55
CA ILE A 54 16.43 -26.80 -4.97
C ILE A 54 16.52 -26.67 -3.45
N GLY A 55 17.03 -25.55 -2.94
CA GLY A 55 17.09 -25.27 -1.51
C GLY A 55 15.70 -25.24 -0.86
N GLY A 56 14.71 -24.66 -1.55
CA GLY A 56 13.31 -24.66 -1.15
C GLY A 56 12.74 -26.06 -0.96
N ILE A 57 13.05 -26.97 -1.88
CA ILE A 57 12.53 -28.35 -1.86
C ILE A 57 13.27 -29.23 -0.84
N VAL A 58 14.60 -29.16 -0.80
CA VAL A 58 15.46 -30.08 -0.05
C VAL A 58 15.69 -29.63 1.40
N PHE A 59 15.86 -28.32 1.64
CA PHE A 59 16.18 -27.79 2.96
C PHE A 59 15.28 -26.61 3.38
N PRO A 60 13.96 -26.82 3.51
CA PRO A 60 13.03 -25.76 3.92
C PRO A 60 13.38 -25.17 5.29
N ASN A 61 13.95 -25.96 6.20
CA ASN A 61 14.36 -25.48 7.53
C ASN A 61 15.49 -24.45 7.51
N LEU A 62 16.38 -24.48 6.52
CA LEU A 62 17.46 -23.50 6.41
C LEU A 62 16.94 -22.17 5.81
N LEU A 63 15.87 -22.23 5.03
CA LEU A 63 15.19 -21.05 4.46
C LEU A 63 14.21 -20.38 5.42
N LYS A 64 13.77 -21.04 6.49
CA LYS A 64 12.90 -20.43 7.52
C LYS A 64 13.41 -19.07 8.05
N PRO A 65 14.66 -18.92 8.54
CA PRO A 65 15.13 -17.64 9.05
C PRO A 65 15.25 -16.57 7.94
N ILE A 66 15.66 -16.95 6.73
CA ILE A 66 15.77 -16.03 5.60
C ILE A 66 14.39 -15.51 5.18
N GLN A 67 13.40 -16.40 5.11
CA GLN A 67 12.02 -16.06 4.80
C GLN A 67 11.46 -15.10 5.86
N LYS A 68 11.66 -15.41 7.15
CA LYS A 68 11.16 -14.56 8.23
C LYS A 68 11.76 -13.16 8.16
N LEU A 69 13.06 -13.04 7.91
CA LEU A 69 13.74 -11.75 7.72
C LEU A 69 13.15 -10.99 6.52
N TRP A 70 12.99 -11.66 5.39
CA TRP A 70 12.43 -11.08 4.17
C TRP A 70 10.98 -10.60 4.37
N MET A 71 10.14 -11.42 5.01
CA MET A 71 8.75 -11.09 5.29
C MET A 71 8.65 -9.91 6.28
N THR A 72 9.56 -9.84 7.27
CA THR A 72 9.65 -8.68 8.18
C THR A 72 9.96 -7.40 7.41
N LEU A 73 10.91 -7.45 6.47
CA LEU A 73 11.20 -6.32 5.59
C LEU A 73 9.99 -5.95 4.73
N ALA A 74 9.27 -6.93 4.18
CA ALA A 74 8.06 -6.69 3.40
C ALA A 74 6.97 -5.98 4.20
N VAL A 75 6.77 -6.35 5.48
CA VAL A 75 5.82 -5.69 6.39
C VAL A 75 6.23 -4.23 6.65
N ILE A 76 7.51 -3.99 6.94
CA ILE A 76 8.04 -2.63 7.14
C ILE A 76 7.85 -1.80 5.87
N LEU A 77 8.15 -2.37 4.70
CA LEU A 77 7.99 -1.71 3.42
C LEU A 77 6.52 -1.37 3.16
N GLY A 78 5.60 -2.31 3.41
CA GLY A 78 4.16 -2.10 3.29
C GLY A 78 3.66 -0.99 4.20
N PHE A 79 4.21 -0.91 5.42
CA PHE A 79 3.95 0.21 6.32
C PHE A 79 4.41 1.52 5.70
N VAL A 80 5.65 1.64 5.23
CA VAL A 80 6.14 2.89 4.65
C VAL A 80 5.34 3.26 3.40
N MET A 81 5.08 2.30 2.51
CA MET A 81 4.39 2.52 1.24
C MET A 81 2.99 3.08 1.41
N SER A 82 2.21 2.61 2.40
CA SER A 82 0.86 3.16 2.61
C SER A 82 0.89 4.65 3.01
N ARG A 83 1.92 5.09 3.76
CA ARG A 83 2.11 6.52 4.10
C ARG A 83 2.57 7.31 2.88
N VAL A 84 3.48 6.74 2.09
CA VAL A 84 3.95 7.37 0.85
C VAL A 84 2.80 7.57 -0.13
N ILE A 85 1.96 6.55 -0.34
CA ILE A 85 0.78 6.64 -1.22
C ILE A 85 -0.17 7.74 -0.72
N LEU A 86 -0.45 7.78 0.59
CA LEU A 86 -1.30 8.82 1.17
C LEU A 86 -0.69 10.22 0.99
N LEU A 87 0.62 10.36 1.19
CA LEU A 87 1.33 11.61 1.00
C LEU A 87 1.26 12.08 -0.45
N ILE A 88 1.54 11.18 -1.40
CA ILE A 88 1.42 11.47 -2.83
C ILE A 88 -0.01 11.90 -3.16
N LEU A 89 -1.02 11.15 -2.72
CA LEU A 89 -2.42 11.48 -2.97
C LEU A 89 -2.77 12.85 -2.40
N PHE A 90 -2.34 13.15 -1.18
CA PHE A 90 -2.62 14.44 -0.55
C PHE A 90 -1.94 15.59 -1.30
N TYR A 91 -0.67 15.47 -1.67
CA TYR A 91 0.07 16.56 -2.31
C TYR A 91 -0.21 16.70 -3.81
N PHE A 92 -0.49 15.61 -4.53
CA PHE A 92 -0.72 15.65 -5.98
C PHE A 92 -2.19 15.69 -6.38
N VAL A 93 -3.11 15.32 -5.49
CA VAL A 93 -4.55 15.34 -5.79
C VAL A 93 -5.25 16.35 -4.91
N VAL A 94 -5.23 16.17 -3.59
CA VAL A 94 -6.03 17.00 -2.67
C VAL A 94 -5.56 18.46 -2.64
N THR A 95 -4.24 18.67 -2.53
CA THR A 95 -3.62 19.99 -2.45
C THR A 95 -3.87 20.83 -3.70
N PRO A 96 -3.64 20.34 -4.94
CA PRO A 96 -3.94 21.13 -6.12
C PRO A 96 -5.44 21.39 -6.28
N ILE A 97 -6.32 20.47 -5.91
CA ILE A 97 -7.77 20.72 -5.91
C ILE A 97 -8.11 21.89 -4.98
N GLY A 98 -7.57 21.89 -3.74
CA GLY A 98 -7.76 22.98 -2.79
C GLY A 98 -7.16 24.31 -3.27
N LEU A 99 -6.00 24.26 -3.92
CA LEU A 99 -5.33 25.44 -4.48
C LEU A 99 -6.14 26.02 -5.65
N LEU A 100 -6.64 25.18 -6.55
CA LEU A 100 -7.51 25.58 -7.66
C LEU A 100 -8.83 26.17 -7.15
N ALA A 101 -9.44 25.58 -6.12
CA ALA A 101 -10.63 26.12 -5.47
C ALA A 101 -10.37 27.52 -4.90
N LYS A 102 -9.22 27.70 -4.22
CA LYS A 102 -8.80 28.98 -3.66
C LYS A 102 -8.56 30.05 -4.73
N ILE A 103 -7.90 29.70 -5.85
CA ILE A 103 -7.69 30.62 -6.98
C ILE A 103 -9.01 30.97 -7.66
N SER A 104 -9.92 29.99 -7.79
CA SER A 104 -11.26 30.19 -8.37
C SER A 104 -12.21 30.97 -7.45
N GLY A 105 -11.75 31.40 -6.27
CA GLY A 105 -12.54 32.15 -5.29
C GLY A 105 -13.65 31.34 -4.62
N LYS A 106 -13.67 30.01 -4.79
CA LYS A 106 -14.65 29.13 -4.14
C LYS A 106 -14.21 28.87 -2.71
N ASP A 107 -14.97 29.38 -1.75
CA ASP A 107 -14.85 29.05 -0.34
C ASP A 107 -15.91 28.01 0.02
N PHE A 108 -15.52 26.73 0.03
CA PHE A 108 -16.46 25.65 0.35
C PHE A 108 -16.82 25.56 1.83
N LEU A 109 -16.01 26.16 2.70
CA LEU A 109 -16.09 25.98 4.14
C LEU A 109 -16.38 27.31 4.87
N ASP A 110 -16.60 28.40 4.14
CA ASP A 110 -16.85 29.76 4.67
C ASP A 110 -15.86 30.13 5.80
N LEU A 111 -14.59 29.78 5.63
CA LEU A 111 -13.59 29.87 6.70
C LEU A 111 -13.15 31.31 7.01
N LYS A 112 -13.58 32.28 6.19
CA LYS A 112 -13.27 33.70 6.39
C LYS A 112 -14.08 34.24 7.57
N LEU A 113 -13.37 34.61 8.66
CA LEU A 113 -13.94 35.31 9.80
C LEU A 113 -14.42 36.72 9.38
N LYS A 114 -15.74 36.90 9.30
CA LYS A 114 -16.37 38.19 9.01
C LYS A 114 -16.59 38.93 10.34
N LYS A 115 -15.78 39.97 10.59
CA LYS A 115 -15.82 40.78 11.82
C LYS A 115 -17.14 41.55 12.03
N ASP A 116 -17.94 41.70 10.98
CA ASP A 116 -19.21 42.44 10.98
C ASP A 116 -20.44 41.52 11.17
N GLN A 117 -20.24 40.22 11.39
CA GLN A 117 -21.35 39.30 11.64
C GLN A 117 -21.66 39.15 13.12
N LYS A 118 -22.94 39.33 13.49
CA LYS A 118 -23.44 39.13 14.85
C LYS A 118 -23.45 37.66 15.29
N SER A 119 -23.46 36.72 14.34
CA SER A 119 -23.44 35.28 14.59
C SER A 119 -22.96 34.52 13.36
N TYR A 120 -22.26 33.40 13.57
CA TYR A 120 -21.83 32.46 12.52
C TYR A 120 -22.80 31.28 12.35
N TRP A 121 -23.92 31.26 13.09
CA TRP A 121 -24.92 30.22 12.95
C TRP A 121 -25.57 30.26 11.57
N LEU A 122 -25.39 29.17 10.81
CA LEU A 122 -26.12 28.95 9.57
C LEU A 122 -27.56 28.57 9.91
N THR A 123 -28.52 29.45 9.59
CA THR A 123 -29.94 29.15 9.76
C THR A 123 -30.31 28.02 8.80
N ARG A 124 -30.76 26.90 9.35
CA ARG A 124 -31.27 25.78 8.55
C ARG A 124 -32.61 26.19 7.96
N GLU A 125 -32.80 25.91 6.67
CA GLU A 125 -34.10 26.09 6.04
C GLU A 125 -35.15 25.24 6.76
N THR A 126 -36.21 25.88 7.23
CA THR A 126 -37.39 25.20 7.78
C THR A 126 -38.16 24.58 6.62
N LYS A 127 -37.81 23.33 6.30
CA LYS A 127 -38.64 22.48 5.46
C LYS A 127 -39.79 21.92 6.30
N GLU A 128 -40.97 21.81 5.69
CA GLU A 128 -42.13 21.20 6.31
C GLU A 128 -41.81 19.75 6.68
N TYR A 129 -42.06 19.37 7.94
CA TYR A 129 -41.72 18.05 8.43
C TYR A 129 -42.68 17.01 7.86
N LEU A 130 -42.20 16.16 6.96
CA LEU A 130 -42.93 15.00 6.47
C LEU A 130 -42.42 13.75 7.19
N LYS A 131 -43.33 12.94 7.74
CA LYS A 131 -43.00 11.69 8.43
C LYS A 131 -42.17 10.74 7.54
N ILE A 132 -42.43 10.76 6.23
CA ILE A 132 -41.73 9.96 5.22
C ILE A 132 -40.22 10.27 5.15
N ASP A 133 -39.80 11.52 5.43
CA ASP A 133 -38.39 11.94 5.39
C ASP A 133 -37.56 11.32 6.53
N THR A 134 -38.22 10.89 7.61
CA THR A 134 -37.57 10.17 8.71
C THR A 134 -37.54 8.66 8.49
N GLU A 135 -38.46 8.14 7.67
CA GLU A 135 -38.54 6.71 7.35
C GLU A 135 -37.59 6.32 6.20
N ARG A 136 -37.20 7.28 5.34
CA ARG A 136 -36.23 7.08 4.27
C ARG A 136 -35.05 8.04 4.42
N GLN A 137 -33.98 7.54 5.04
CA GLN A 137 -32.77 8.34 5.35
C GLN A 137 -31.85 8.61 4.13
N PHE A 138 -32.16 8.08 2.95
CA PHE A 138 -31.35 8.19 1.72
C PHE A 138 -32.21 8.51 0.49
#